data_AF-F4KPM3-F1
#
_entry.id   AF-F4KPM3-F1
#
_cell.length_a   1.000
_cell.length_b   1.000
_cell.length_c   1.000
_cell.angle_alpha   90.00
_cell.angle_beta   90.00
_cell.angle_gamma   90.00
#
_symmetry.space_group_name_H-M   'P 1'
#
loop_
_entity.id
_entity.type
_entity.pdbx_description
1 polymer ?
#
loop_
_entity_poly.entity_id
_entity_poly.type
_entity_poly.pdbx_seq_one_letter_code
_entity_poly.pdbx_strand_id
1 'polypeptide(L)'
;MIVFNETIKIDETIHQEWLAWMKEVHLPNVMATGKFTEHRVCRLLHDDEDGGVTYAIQYYSPDMETFQQYQQEHAAQLQRSHMERYKDRYVAFRTLMEMV
;
A
#
# COMPACT_ATOMS: atom_id res chain seq x y z
N MET A 1 -5.27 -18.03 -0.72
CA MET A 1 -5.53 -16.63 -0.30
C MET A 1 -4.69 -15.71 -1.17
N ILE A 2 -5.21 -14.55 -1.56
CA ILE A 2 -4.49 -13.58 -2.40
C ILE A 2 -3.75 -12.57 -1.53
N VAL A 3 -2.50 -12.28 -1.86
CA VAL A 3 -1.71 -11.23 -1.22
C VAL A 3 -1.42 -10.14 -2.24
N PHE A 4 -1.96 -8.96 -2.00
CA PHE A 4 -1.66 -7.76 -2.76
C PHE A 4 -0.57 -6.96 -2.04
N ASN A 5 0.61 -6.85 -2.65
CA ASN A 5 1.75 -6.14 -2.08
C ASN A 5 2.00 -4.83 -2.83
N GLU A 6 2.08 -3.73 -2.08
CA GLU A 6 2.56 -2.44 -2.55
C GLU A 6 3.92 -2.14 -1.92
N THR A 7 4.97 -2.16 -2.75
CA THR A 7 6.29 -1.68 -2.37
C THR A 7 6.37 -0.20 -2.68
N ILE A 8 6.56 0.64 -1.67
CA ILE A 8 6.54 2.10 -1.77
C ILE A 8 7.89 2.63 -1.27
N LYS A 9 8.64 3.27 -2.17
CA LYS A 9 9.82 4.08 -1.80
C LYS A 9 9.37 5.52 -1.67
N ILE A 10 9.44 6.06 -0.45
CA ILE A 10 9.01 7.41 -0.09
C ILE A 10 10.23 8.25 0.27
N ASP A 11 10.20 9.53 -0.06
CA ASP A 11 11.25 10.48 0.29
C ASP A 11 11.51 10.52 1.81
N GLU A 12 12.80 10.45 2.17
CA GLU A 12 13.27 10.35 3.56
C GLU A 12 12.80 11.53 4.42
N THR A 13 12.64 12.71 3.83
CA THR A 13 12.24 13.90 4.61
C THR A 13 10.79 13.88 5.08
N ILE A 14 9.94 13.02 4.49
CA ILE A 14 8.51 12.98 4.79
C ILE A 14 8.01 11.59 5.20
N HIS A 15 8.86 10.57 5.19
CA HIS A 15 8.44 9.18 5.37
C HIS A 15 7.72 8.90 6.71
N GLN A 16 8.04 9.65 7.77
CA GLN A 16 7.39 9.49 9.08
C GLN A 16 5.95 10.02 9.06
N GLU A 17 5.74 11.21 8.46
CA GLU A 17 4.40 11.78 8.30
C GLU A 17 3.57 10.91 7.35
N TRP A 18 4.17 10.47 6.24
CA TRP A 18 3.56 9.53 5.33
C TRP A 18 3.13 8.25 6.03
N LEU A 19 4.00 7.66 6.87
CA LEU A 19 3.68 6.44 7.61
C LEU A 19 2.55 6.66 8.62
N ALA A 20 2.50 7.82 9.28
CA ALA A 20 1.42 8.18 10.18
C ALA A 20 0.09 8.28 9.41
N TRP A 21 0.07 9.01 8.29
CA TRP A 21 -1.12 9.11 7.43
C TRP A 21 -1.56 7.76 6.86
N MET A 22 -0.62 6.90 6.47
CA MET A 22 -0.94 5.54 6.01
C MET A 22 -1.67 4.76 7.11
N LYS A 23 -1.18 4.80 8.35
CA LYS A 23 -1.78 4.08 9.49
C LYS A 23 -3.10 4.68 9.97
N GLU A 24 -3.23 5.99 9.95
CA GLU A 24 -4.38 6.70 10.52
C GLU A 24 -5.51 6.92 9.51
N VAL A 25 -5.21 6.94 8.21
CA VAL A 25 -6.18 7.31 7.17
C VAL A 25 -6.24 6.27 6.05
N HIS A 26 -5.13 6.01 5.36
CA HIS A 26 -5.18 5.21 4.13
C HIS A 26 -5.52 3.74 4.38
N LEU A 27 -4.79 3.08 5.27
CA LEU A 27 -4.99 1.67 5.61
C LEU A 27 -6.40 1.45 6.19
N PRO A 28 -6.91 2.27 7.14
CA PRO A 28 -8.30 2.19 7.57
C PRO A 28 -9.30 2.29 6.42
N ASN A 29 -9.10 3.20 5.46
CA ASN A 29 -9.98 3.35 4.31
C ASN A 29 -9.94 2.13 3.36
N VAL A 30 -8.75 1.54 3.14
CA VAL A 30 -8.61 0.30 2.36
C VAL A 30 -9.32 -0.85 3.08
N MET A 31 -9.13 -1.01 4.39
CA MET A 31 -9.79 -2.07 5.17
C MET A 31 -11.30 -1.87 5.23
N ALA A 32 -11.79 -0.63 5.28
CA ALA A 32 -13.22 -0.31 5.29
C ALA A 32 -13.96 -0.72 4.01
N THR A 33 -13.25 -0.99 2.91
CA THR A 33 -13.86 -1.57 1.69
C THR A 33 -14.41 -2.98 1.93
N GLY A 34 -13.96 -3.67 2.99
CA GLY A 34 -14.33 -5.04 3.28
C GLY A 34 -13.74 -6.08 2.31
N LYS A 35 -12.87 -5.66 1.39
CA LYS A 35 -12.24 -6.55 0.38
C LYS A 35 -10.96 -7.23 0.88
N PHE A 36 -10.45 -6.81 2.04
CA PHE A 36 -9.26 -7.37 2.67
C PHE A 36 -9.53 -7.75 4.12
N THR A 37 -8.94 -8.86 4.57
CA THR A 37 -9.11 -9.40 5.92
C THR A 37 -8.02 -8.95 6.89
N GLU A 38 -6.83 -8.66 6.37
CA GLU A 38 -5.66 -8.23 7.14
C GLU A 38 -4.79 -7.28 6.28
N HIS A 39 -3.96 -6.47 6.94
CA HIS A 39 -2.82 -5.83 6.31
C HIS A 39 -1.57 -5.91 7.19
N ARG A 40 -0.39 -5.81 6.56
CA ARG A 40 0.91 -5.68 7.24
C ARG A 40 1.72 -4.54 6.65
N VAL A 41 2.43 -3.83 7.51
CA VAL A 41 3.34 -2.74 7.14
C VAL A 41 4.75 -3.14 7.56
N CYS A 42 5.60 -3.36 6.57
CA CYS A 42 7.00 -3.71 6.77
C CYS A 42 7.89 -2.56 6.25
N ARG A 43 8.94 -2.22 7.00
CA ARG A 43 10.02 -1.37 6.48
C ARG A 43 11.14 -2.27 6.00
N LEU A 44 11.66 -2.05 4.79
CA LEU A 44 12.84 -2.76 4.32
C LEU A 44 14.06 -2.31 5.12
N LEU A 45 14.86 -3.27 5.59
CA LEU A 45 16.07 -2.98 6.38
C LEU A 45 17.32 -2.76 5.51
N HIS A 46 17.34 -3.38 4.33
CA HIS A 46 18.36 -3.18 3.31
C HIS A 46 17.67 -2.47 2.15
N ASP A 47 17.87 -1.17 2.06
CA ASP A 47 17.40 -0.33 0.95
C ASP A 47 18.64 0.32 0.32
N ASP A 48 18.61 0.50 -0.99
CA ASP A 48 19.76 1.03 -1.75
C ASP A 48 20.14 2.44 -1.24
N GLU A 49 21.44 2.72 -1.17
CA GLU A 49 22.06 3.95 -0.63
C GLU A 49 21.57 5.28 -1.26
N ASP A 50 20.73 5.20 -2.29
CA ASP A 50 20.10 6.34 -2.95
C ASP A 50 18.78 6.72 -2.26
N GLY A 51 18.85 7.61 -1.28
CA GLY A 51 17.78 8.51 -0.80
C GLY A 51 16.34 7.97 -0.73
N GLY A 52 15.78 7.91 0.48
CA GLY A 52 14.39 7.51 0.71
C GLY A 52 14.28 6.29 1.62
N VAL A 53 13.05 5.93 1.97
CA VAL A 53 12.75 4.78 2.82
C VAL A 53 11.73 3.90 2.11
N THR A 54 12.06 2.62 1.94
CA THR A 54 11.13 1.67 1.33
C THR A 54 10.30 0.91 2.35
N TYR A 55 9.00 0.87 2.08
CA TYR A 55 8.01 0.10 2.81
C TYR A 55 7.36 -0.93 1.90
N ALA A 56 7.02 -2.09 2.45
CA ALA A 56 6.14 -3.07 1.83
C ALA A 56 4.83 -3.12 2.61
N ILE A 57 3.74 -2.82 1.92
CA ILE A 57 2.38 -2.90 2.46
C ILE A 57 1.71 -4.12 1.85
N GLN A 58 1.34 -5.07 2.68
CA GLN A 58 0.69 -6.31 2.23
C GLN A 58 -0.76 -6.29 2.67
N TYR A 59 -1.67 -6.59 1.75
CA TYR A 59 -3.09 -6.76 2.01
C TYR A 59 -3.51 -8.17 1.64
N TYR A 60 -4.37 -8.78 2.46
CA TYR A 60 -4.79 -10.17 2.31
C TYR A 60 -6.26 -10.21 1.87
N SER A 61 -6.52 -10.68 0.66
CA SER A 61 -7.86 -10.87 0.10
C SER A 61 -8.21 -12.35 0.12
N PRO A 62 -9.46 -12.73 0.47
CA PRO A 62 -9.85 -14.14 0.58
C PRO A 62 -9.63 -14.90 -0.74
N ASP A 63 -9.97 -14.27 -1.86
CA ASP A 63 -9.90 -14.84 -3.20
C ASP A 63 -9.65 -13.75 -4.27
N MET A 64 -9.53 -14.20 -5.52
CA MET A 64 -9.28 -13.34 -6.68
C MET A 64 -10.50 -12.51 -7.06
N GLU A 65 -11.72 -13.04 -6.90
CA GLU A 65 -12.95 -12.33 -7.24
C GLU A 65 -13.12 -11.08 -6.37
N THR A 66 -12.93 -11.24 -5.06
CA THR A 66 -12.97 -10.14 -4.08
C THR A 66 -11.91 -9.08 -4.38
N PHE A 67 -10.69 -9.50 -4.76
CA PHE A 67 -9.63 -8.57 -5.16
C PHE A 67 -9.97 -7.82 -6.45
N GLN A 68 -10.59 -8.48 -7.42
CA GLN A 68 -11.02 -7.83 -8.65
C GLN A 68 -12.12 -6.78 -8.40
N GLN A 69 -13.05 -7.04 -7.48
CA GLN A 69 -14.03 -6.05 -7.05
C GLN A 69 -13.34 -4.84 -6.41
N TYR A 70 -12.34 -5.05 -5.54
CA TYR A 70 -11.53 -3.95 -5.00
C TYR A 70 -10.90 -3.08 -6.10
N GLN A 71 -10.29 -3.71 -7.10
CA GLN A 71 -9.66 -3.02 -8.22
C GLN A 71 -10.67 -2.17 -9.02
N GLN A 72 -11.86 -2.69 -9.26
CA GLN A 72 -12.89 -2.01 -10.06
C GLN A 72 -13.61 -0.89 -9.28
N GLU A 73 -13.90 -1.12 -8.01
CA GLU A 73 -14.80 -0.27 -7.22
C GLU A 73 -14.05 0.80 -6.41
N HIS A 74 -12.82 0.52 -5.97
CA HIS A 74 -12.16 1.31 -4.91
C HIS A 74 -10.75 1.78 -5.25
N ALA A 75 -9.96 0.98 -5.99
CA ALA A 75 -8.53 1.23 -6.19
C ALA A 75 -8.24 2.63 -6.78
N ALA A 76 -9.01 3.07 -7.78
CA ALA A 76 -8.79 4.37 -8.42
C ALA A 76 -8.91 5.56 -7.44
N GLN A 77 -9.93 5.54 -6.57
CA GLN A 77 -10.13 6.61 -5.58
C GLN A 77 -9.04 6.62 -4.53
N LEU A 78 -8.70 5.45 -3.98
CA LEU A 78 -7.68 5.31 -2.94
C LEU A 78 -6.30 5.71 -3.48
N GLN A 79 -5.94 5.29 -4.69
CA GLN A 79 -4.70 5.67 -5.35
C GLN A 79 -4.64 7.18 -5.64
N ARG A 80 -5.74 7.79 -6.08
CA ARG A 80 -5.81 9.24 -6.30
C ARG A 80 -5.55 10.01 -4.99
N SER A 81 -6.14 9.60 -3.87
CA SER A 81 -5.93 10.27 -2.57
C SER A 81 -4.46 10.26 -2.12
N HIS A 82 -3.76 9.13 -2.32
CA HIS A 82 -2.35 9.00 -2.02
C HIS A 82 -1.48 9.85 -2.97
N MET A 83 -1.78 9.79 -4.27
CA MET A 83 -1.09 10.58 -5.30
C MET A 83 -1.23 12.08 -5.06
N GLU A 84 -2.43 12.57 -4.76
CA GLU A 84 -2.67 14.01 -4.54
C GLU A 84 -1.91 14.54 -3.33
N ARG A 85 -1.77 13.74 -2.27
CA ARG A 85 -1.08 14.13 -1.03
C ARG A 85 0.44 14.08 -1.16
N TYR A 86 0.98 13.09 -1.87
CA TYR A 86 2.42 12.80 -1.93
C TYR A 86 3.00 12.91 -3.34
N LYS A 87 2.40 13.76 -4.18
CA LYS A 87 2.77 13.93 -5.58
C LYS A 87 4.28 14.15 -5.74
N ASP A 88 4.90 13.37 -6.61
CA ASP A 88 6.34 13.43 -6.93
C ASP A 88 7.28 13.14 -5.74
N ARG A 89 6.76 12.59 -4.63
CA ARG A 89 7.54 12.25 -3.42
C ARG A 89 7.64 10.76 -3.13
N TYR A 90 6.98 9.92 -3.92
CA TYR A 90 7.06 8.47 -3.80
C TYR A 90 7.05 7.78 -5.16
N VAL A 91 7.55 6.56 -5.19
CA VAL A 91 7.33 5.58 -6.26
C VAL A 91 6.71 4.33 -5.65
N ALA A 92 5.79 3.69 -6.39
CA ALA A 92 5.10 2.50 -5.92
C ALA A 92 5.15 1.39 -6.99
N PHE A 93 5.48 0.19 -6.56
CA PHE A 93 5.44 -1.03 -7.35
C PHE A 93 4.46 -2.01 -6.72
N ARG A 94 3.64 -2.66 -7.55
CA ARG A 94 2.55 -3.53 -7.10
C ARG A 94 2.78 -4.95 -7.56
N THR A 95 2.52 -5.91 -6.68
CA THR A 95 2.61 -7.32 -7.00
C THR A 95 1.40 -8.05 -6.43
N LEU A 96 0.90 -9.02 -7.18
CA LEU A 96 -0.17 -9.91 -6.75
C LEU A 96 0.40 -11.31 -6.61
N MET A 97 0.23 -11.90 -5.43
CA MET A 97 0.78 -13.20 -5.07
C MET A 97 -0.33 -14.11 -4.55
N GLU A 98 -0.09 -15.41 -4.60
CA GLU A 98 -0.91 -16.41 -3.93
C GLU A 98 -0.15 -16.94 -2.71
N MET A 99 -0.85 -17.09 -1.59
CA MET A 99 -0.35 -17.79 -0.41
C MET A 99 -0.60 -19.30 -0.59
N VAL A 100 0.49 -20.08 -0.56
CA VAL A 100 0.54 -21.55 -0.70
C VAL A 100 0.76 -22.26 0.63
#